data_AF-A0A8D2J3S5-F1
#
_entry.id   AF-A0A8D2J3S5-F1
#
_cell.length_a   1.000
_cell.length_b   1.000
_cell.length_c   1.000
_cell.angle_alpha   90.00
_cell.angle_beta   90.00
_cell.angle_gamma   90.00
#
_symmetry.space_group_name_H-M   'P 1'
#
loop_
_entity.id
_entity.type
_entity.pdbx_description
1 polymer ?
#
loop_
_entity_poly.entity_id
_entity_poly.type
_entity_poly.pdbx_seq_one_letter_code
_entity_poly.pdbx_strand_id
1 'polypeptide(L)'
;ISQLYPISIPLLAKKSWFGNFINLEKEEQIFVVIKDKPLSSIKADIVHAFLSIPSLSHSVISQTSFRAEYKSTGGPAVFQKPVKFQVDITYTEGGEAQKENGIYSVTFTLLSGPSRRFKRVVETIQAQLLSTHDQPSVQQLSGKWLPELSTLLQARA
;
A
#
# COMPACT_ATOMS: atom_id res chain seq x y z
N ILE A 1 -54.95 39.82 -3.87
CA ILE A 1 -54.21 38.93 -4.78
C ILE A 1 -52.76 38.97 -4.28
N SER A 2 -52.44 38.16 -3.26
CA SER A 2 -51.59 36.95 -3.41
C SER A 2 -50.10 37.34 -3.39
N GLN A 3 -49.18 36.76 -2.63
CA GLN A 3 -49.11 35.53 -1.87
C GLN A 3 -47.76 35.53 -1.08
N LEU A 4 -47.79 35.01 0.15
CA LEU A 4 -46.88 34.01 0.74
C LEU A 4 -45.35 34.23 0.77
N TYR A 5 -44.83 34.34 2.01
CA TYR A 5 -43.55 33.75 2.45
C TYR A 5 -43.48 32.24 2.07
N PRO A 6 -42.28 31.63 1.85
CA PRO A 6 -41.41 31.35 2.98
C PRO A 6 -39.89 31.38 2.75
N ILE A 7 -39.20 31.50 3.88
CA ILE A 7 -37.84 31.03 4.15
C ILE A 7 -37.49 29.83 3.26
N SER A 8 -36.43 29.95 2.45
CA SER A 8 -35.69 28.78 1.96
C SER A 8 -34.26 29.16 1.59
N ILE A 9 -33.31 28.64 2.36
CA ILE A 9 -31.92 28.48 1.96
C ILE A 9 -31.86 27.23 1.07
N PRO A 10 -31.26 27.28 -0.14
CA PRO A 10 -30.71 26.10 -0.77
C PRO A 10 -29.21 26.28 -1.00
N LEU A 11 -28.47 25.69 -0.06
CA LEU A 11 -27.27 24.88 -0.27
C LEU A 11 -26.80 24.78 -1.74
N LEU A 12 -25.88 25.65 -2.14
CA LEU A 12 -24.97 25.40 -3.26
C LEU A 12 -23.61 26.01 -2.90
N ALA A 13 -22.99 25.43 -1.87
CA ALA A 13 -21.53 25.39 -1.83
C ALA A 13 -21.10 24.77 -3.17
N LYS A 14 -20.64 25.62 -4.09
CA LYS A 14 -19.98 25.20 -5.33
C LYS A 14 -18.99 24.13 -4.93
N LYS A 15 -19.19 22.92 -5.46
CA LYS A 15 -18.28 21.79 -5.32
C LYS A 15 -16.86 22.34 -5.54
N SER A 16 -16.10 22.33 -4.45
CA SER A 16 -14.85 23.05 -4.32
C SER A 16 -13.79 22.39 -5.20
N TRP A 17 -13.61 22.92 -6.41
CA TRP A 17 -12.43 22.61 -7.23
C TRP A 17 -11.15 23.17 -6.58
N PHE A 18 -11.30 24.15 -5.68
CA PHE A 18 -10.22 24.71 -4.87
C PHE A 18 -9.91 23.88 -3.61
N GLY A 19 -10.43 22.65 -3.50
CA GLY A 19 -10.15 21.74 -2.38
C GLY A 19 -8.72 21.19 -2.32
N ASN A 20 -7.91 21.40 -3.37
CA ASN A 20 -6.55 20.86 -3.46
C ASN A 20 -5.43 21.87 -3.17
N PHE A 21 -5.72 23.14 -2.85
CA PHE A 21 -4.68 24.17 -2.71
C PHE A 21 -4.31 24.51 -1.25
N ILE A 22 -5.18 24.22 -0.28
CA ILE A 22 -4.93 24.50 1.15
C ILE A 22 -4.57 23.21 1.91
N ASN A 23 -3.65 22.42 1.34
CA ASN A 23 -3.06 21.26 2.03
C ASN A 23 -1.51 21.27 1.94
N LEU A 24 -0.92 22.41 1.62
CA LEU A 24 0.50 22.49 1.25
C LEU A 24 1.46 22.16 2.41
N GLU A 25 1.04 22.34 3.67
CA GLU A 25 1.86 22.00 4.85
C GLU A 25 1.64 20.57 5.38
N LYS A 26 0.54 19.89 5.00
CA LYS A 26 0.29 18.47 5.34
C LYS A 26 0.66 17.52 4.19
N GLU A 27 1.16 18.03 3.07
CA GLU A 27 1.31 17.30 1.80
C GLU A 27 2.50 16.33 1.75
N GLU A 28 3.30 16.23 2.82
CA GLU A 28 4.42 15.30 2.91
C GLU A 28 4.01 13.91 3.40
N GLN A 29 2.87 13.78 4.09
CA GLN A 29 2.45 12.53 4.71
C GLN A 29 1.11 12.04 4.17
N ILE A 30 1.04 10.76 3.81
CA ILE A 30 -0.18 10.07 3.39
C ILE A 30 -0.40 8.89 4.33
N PHE A 31 -1.61 8.77 4.87
CA PHE A 31 -1.97 7.72 5.83
C PHE A 31 -2.96 6.74 5.22
N VAL A 32 -2.80 5.46 5.56
CA VAL A 32 -3.73 4.39 5.19
C VAL A 32 -4.06 3.61 6.44
N VAL A 33 -5.34 3.52 6.76
CA VAL A 33 -5.81 2.66 7.85
C VAL A 33 -6.07 1.26 7.28
N ILE A 34 -5.44 0.27 7.89
CA ILE A 34 -5.61 -1.13 7.55
C ILE A 34 -6.26 -1.83 8.74
N LYS A 35 -7.43 -2.42 8.49
CA LYS A 35 -8.16 -3.21 9.48
C LYS A 35 -8.12 -4.68 9.07
N ASP A 36 -8.15 -5.55 10.07
CA ASP A 36 -8.34 -6.99 9.86
C ASP A 36 -7.30 -7.63 8.93
N LYS A 37 -6.09 -7.05 8.83
CA LYS A 37 -4.93 -7.66 8.18
C LYS A 37 -3.81 -7.82 9.19
N PRO A 38 -3.19 -9.01 9.31
CA PRO A 38 -2.04 -9.19 10.19
C PRO A 38 -0.83 -8.41 9.65
N LEU A 39 0.05 -7.99 10.56
CA LEU A 39 1.26 -7.22 10.23
C LEU A 39 2.13 -7.88 9.14
N SER A 40 2.21 -9.22 9.14
CA SER A 40 2.95 -9.99 8.14
C SER A 40 2.41 -9.77 6.72
N SER A 41 1.10 -9.82 6.54
CA SER A 41 0.46 -9.56 5.24
C SER A 41 0.66 -8.12 4.79
N ILE A 42 0.54 -7.15 5.71
CA ILE A 42 0.78 -5.72 5.38
C ILE A 42 2.21 -5.53 4.86
N LYS A 43 3.20 -6.14 5.52
CA LYS A 43 4.59 -6.09 5.05
C LYS A 43 4.78 -6.76 3.70
N ALA A 44 4.16 -7.92 3.49
CA ALA A 44 4.23 -8.64 2.22
C ALA A 44 3.64 -7.80 1.07
N ASP A 45 2.47 -7.20 1.28
CA ASP A 45 1.81 -6.32 0.31
C ASP A 45 2.68 -5.10 -0.05
N ILE A 46 3.33 -4.46 0.94
CA ILE A 46 4.26 -3.34 0.71
C ILE A 46 5.48 -3.78 -0.11
N VAL A 47 6.12 -4.88 0.27
CA VAL A 47 7.30 -5.39 -0.44
C VAL A 47 6.94 -5.81 -1.86
N HIS A 48 5.80 -6.48 -2.04
CA HIS A 48 5.30 -6.85 -3.35
C HIS A 48 5.03 -5.62 -4.22
N ALA A 49 4.39 -4.59 -3.66
CA ALA A 49 4.20 -3.33 -4.35
C ALA A 49 5.53 -2.68 -4.77
N PHE A 50 6.53 -2.65 -3.89
CA PHE A 50 7.85 -2.11 -4.22
C PHE A 50 8.51 -2.84 -5.39
N LEU A 51 8.44 -4.17 -5.42
CA LEU A 51 9.01 -4.98 -6.51
C LEU A 51 8.22 -4.83 -7.82
N SER A 52 6.92 -4.53 -7.74
CA SER A 52 6.06 -4.32 -8.91
C SER A 52 6.26 -2.96 -9.60
N ILE A 53 6.86 -1.98 -8.91
CA ILE A 53 7.08 -0.63 -9.44
C ILE A 53 8.48 -0.57 -10.07
N PRO A 54 8.60 -0.43 -11.41
CA PRO A 54 9.91 -0.38 -12.07
C PRO A 54 10.75 0.79 -11.56
N SER A 55 12.07 0.58 -11.43
CA SER A 55 13.02 1.62 -10.98
C SER A 55 12.77 2.16 -9.56
N LEU A 56 11.97 1.44 -8.75
CA LEU A 56 11.89 1.65 -7.32
C LEU A 56 12.86 0.71 -6.61
N SER A 57 13.64 1.27 -5.69
CA SER A 57 14.53 0.53 -4.79
C SER A 57 14.10 0.77 -3.35
N HIS A 58 14.28 -0.22 -2.47
CA HIS A 58 13.91 -0.10 -1.07
C HIS A 58 14.93 -0.72 -0.12
N SER A 59 14.91 -0.29 1.14
CA SER A 59 15.64 -0.90 2.25
C SER A 59 14.75 -0.97 3.49
N VAL A 60 15.04 -1.97 4.34
CA VAL A 60 14.38 -2.13 5.64
C VAL A 60 15.17 -1.29 6.66
N ILE A 61 14.48 -0.37 7.33
CA ILE A 61 15.08 0.52 8.34
C ILE A 61 14.84 0.00 9.75
N SER A 62 13.66 -0.58 9.98
CA SER A 62 13.28 -1.17 11.26
C SER A 62 12.34 -2.35 11.02
N GLN A 63 11.95 -3.02 12.10
CA GLN A 63 10.96 -4.10 12.03
C GLN A 63 9.62 -3.64 11.41
N THR A 64 9.29 -2.35 11.41
CA THR A 64 8.04 -1.82 10.86
C THR A 64 8.22 -0.60 9.97
N SER A 65 9.46 -0.34 9.51
CA SER A 65 9.78 0.85 8.71
C SER A 65 10.62 0.50 7.50
N PHE A 66 10.29 1.12 6.37
CA PHE A 66 10.98 0.99 5.10
C PHE A 66 11.37 2.36 4.55
N ARG A 67 12.47 2.40 3.80
CA ARG A 67 12.86 3.54 2.97
C ARG A 67 12.77 3.13 1.52
N ALA A 68 12.16 3.96 0.69
CA ALA A 68 12.07 3.73 -0.74
C ALA A 68 12.60 4.93 -1.53
N GLU A 69 13.24 4.64 -2.66
CA GLU A 69 13.71 5.60 -3.64
C GLU A 69 13.23 5.20 -5.04
N TYR A 70 12.46 6.09 -5.66
CA TYR A 70 11.94 5.93 -7.02
C TYR A 70 12.64 6.87 -7.99
N LYS A 71 13.23 6.30 -9.05
CA LYS A 71 13.89 7.02 -10.14
C LYS A 71 13.03 6.94 -11.40
N SER A 72 12.69 8.10 -11.97
CA SER A 72 11.94 8.15 -13.24
C SER A 72 12.88 7.84 -14.40
N THR A 73 12.42 7.02 -15.35
CA THR A 73 13.16 6.64 -16.57
C THR A 73 12.97 7.62 -17.73
N GLY A 74 12.16 8.67 -17.55
CA GLY A 74 11.86 9.65 -18.60
C GLY A 74 12.79 10.87 -18.61
N GLY A 75 13.57 11.03 -19.68
CA GLY A 75 14.36 12.23 -19.98
C GLY A 75 15.81 12.20 -19.47
N PRO A 76 16.62 13.24 -19.75
CA PRO A 76 18.02 13.30 -19.33
C PRO A 76 18.14 13.15 -17.81
N ALA A 77 18.89 12.14 -17.36
CA ALA A 77 18.96 11.72 -15.95
C ALA A 77 19.38 12.83 -14.98
N VAL A 78 20.14 13.82 -15.47
CA VAL A 78 20.68 14.95 -14.68
C VAL A 78 19.61 15.90 -14.13
N PHE A 79 18.38 15.90 -14.65
CA PHE A 79 17.30 16.76 -14.17
C PHE A 79 16.18 16.03 -13.43
N GLN A 80 16.24 14.70 -13.37
CA GLN A 80 15.19 13.89 -12.73
C GLN A 80 15.54 13.62 -11.26
N LYS A 81 15.21 14.57 -10.38
CA LYS A 81 15.37 14.37 -8.92
C LYS A 81 14.59 13.11 -8.48
N PRO A 82 15.21 12.13 -7.80
CA PRO A 82 14.50 10.94 -7.34
C PRO A 82 13.45 11.31 -6.29
N VAL A 83 12.43 10.46 -6.15
CA VAL A 83 11.48 10.55 -5.04
C VAL A 83 11.95 9.64 -3.94
N LYS A 84 12.25 10.19 -2.76
CA LYS A 84 12.63 9.43 -1.57
C LYS A 84 11.55 9.57 -0.51
N PHE A 85 11.11 8.45 0.07
CA PHE A 85 10.04 8.46 1.06
C PHE A 85 10.19 7.34 2.09
N GLN A 86 9.50 7.46 3.22
CA GLN A 86 9.43 6.47 4.30
C GLN A 86 8.10 5.77 4.21
N VAL A 87 8.07 4.52 4.67
CA VAL A 87 6.84 3.82 4.96
C VAL A 87 6.95 3.27 6.38
N ASP A 88 6.10 3.73 7.28
CA ASP A 88 6.05 3.29 8.67
C ASP A 88 4.72 2.61 8.95
N ILE A 89 4.78 1.45 9.60
CA ILE A 89 3.60 0.72 10.05
C ILE A 89 3.49 0.91 11.57
N THR A 90 2.38 1.47 12.02
CA THR A 90 2.08 1.65 13.44
C THR A 90 0.83 0.87 13.82
N TYR A 91 0.84 0.34 15.05
CA TYR A 91 -0.33 -0.30 15.63
C TYR A 91 -1.15 0.76 16.36
N THR A 92 -2.45 0.85 16.06
CA THR A 92 -3.39 1.68 16.81
C THR A 92 -4.30 0.72 17.59
N GLU A 93 -4.13 0.72 18.90
CA GLU A 93 -4.58 -0.34 19.82
C GLU A 93 -6.11 -0.48 19.96
N GLY A 94 -6.57 -1.73 19.90
CA GLY A 94 -7.38 -2.35 20.95
C GLY A 94 -6.51 -3.42 21.63
N GLY A 95 -6.61 -3.61 22.95
CA GLY A 95 -5.57 -4.21 23.82
C GLY A 95 -4.88 -5.52 23.35
N GLU A 96 -3.73 -5.81 23.98
CA GLU A 96 -2.73 -6.85 23.64
C GLU A 96 -3.25 -8.26 23.28
N ALA A 97 -4.50 -8.60 23.62
CA ALA A 97 -5.12 -9.91 23.39
C ALA A 97 -5.63 -10.15 21.95
N GLN A 98 -5.61 -9.17 21.05
CA GLN A 98 -6.20 -9.26 19.70
C GLN A 98 -5.25 -8.72 18.60
N LYS A 99 -3.96 -9.10 18.62
CA LYS A 99 -3.00 -8.70 17.57
C LYS A 99 -3.34 -9.23 16.17
N GLU A 100 -4.17 -10.26 16.05
CA GLU A 100 -4.58 -10.82 14.75
C GLU A 100 -5.66 -9.97 14.05
N ASN A 101 -6.45 -9.17 14.79
CA ASN A 101 -7.47 -8.25 14.27
C ASN A 101 -7.16 -6.78 14.59
N GLY A 102 -5.85 -6.47 14.66
CA GLY A 102 -5.34 -5.14 14.91
C GLY A 102 -5.74 -4.11 13.86
N ILE A 103 -5.99 -2.88 14.30
CA ILE A 103 -6.01 -1.72 13.39
C ILE A 103 -4.57 -1.23 13.26
N TYR A 104 -4.03 -1.35 12.05
CA TYR A 104 -2.74 -0.77 11.70
C TYR A 104 -2.94 0.52 10.93
N SER A 105 -1.96 1.41 11.00
CA SER A 105 -1.84 2.52 10.07
C SER A 105 -0.51 2.43 9.34
N VAL A 106 -0.55 2.64 8.03
CA VAL A 106 0.63 2.76 7.17
C VAL A 106 0.80 4.23 6.81
N THR A 107 1.91 4.81 7.22
CA THR A 107 2.25 6.21 6.98
C THR A 107 3.34 6.31 5.92
N PHE A 108 3.06 7.03 4.84
CA PHE A 108 4.01 7.34 3.78
C PHE A 108 4.51 8.76 3.97
N THR A 109 5.82 8.95 4.21
CA THR A 109 6.41 10.28 4.44
C THR A 109 7.39 10.63 3.34
N LEU A 110 7.08 11.63 2.52
CA LEU A 110 7.99 12.20 1.53
C LEU A 110 9.20 12.82 2.24
N LEU A 111 10.41 12.42 1.86
CA LEU A 111 11.62 13.12 2.27
C LEU A 111 12.08 14.14 1.25
N SER A 112 12.03 13.76 -0.03
CA SER A 112 12.53 14.59 -1.12
C SER A 112 12.00 14.14 -2.47
N GLY A 113 12.00 15.07 -3.42
CA GLY A 113 11.59 14.82 -4.80
C GLY A 113 10.19 15.37 -5.10
N PRO A 114 9.68 15.19 -6.33
CA PRO A 114 8.40 15.80 -6.71
C PRO A 114 7.20 15.15 -6.02
N SER A 115 6.46 15.91 -5.21
CA SER A 115 5.28 15.44 -4.45
C SER A 115 4.21 14.80 -5.33
N ARG A 116 4.04 15.30 -6.57
CA ARG A 116 3.13 14.69 -7.55
C ARG A 116 3.53 13.25 -7.90
N ARG A 117 4.82 12.99 -8.11
CA ARG A 117 5.31 11.63 -8.40
C ARG A 117 5.21 10.74 -7.16
N PHE A 118 5.52 11.28 -5.99
CA PHE A 118 5.32 10.58 -4.72
C PHE A 118 3.88 10.09 -4.55
N LYS A 119 2.88 10.96 -4.75
CA LYS A 119 1.46 10.59 -4.68
C LYS A 119 1.11 9.43 -5.62
N ARG A 120 1.58 9.46 -6.87
CA ARG A 120 1.34 8.36 -7.84
C ARG A 120 1.96 7.03 -7.40
N VAL A 121 3.16 7.06 -6.83
CA VAL A 121 3.82 5.86 -6.29
C VAL A 121 3.01 5.33 -5.11
N VAL A 122 2.57 6.19 -4.19
CA VAL A 122 1.76 5.81 -3.03
C VAL A 122 0.40 5.26 -3.43
N GLU A 123 -0.28 5.85 -4.42
CA GLU A 123 -1.54 5.33 -4.99
C GLU A 123 -1.40 3.88 -5.48
N THR A 124 -0.26 3.56 -6.11
CA THR A 124 0.02 2.20 -6.59
C THR A 124 0.22 1.22 -5.43
N ILE A 125 0.94 1.64 -4.38
CA ILE A 125 1.16 0.81 -3.18
C ILE A 125 -0.14 0.63 -2.40
N GLN A 126 -0.96 1.68 -2.30
CA GLN A 126 -2.28 1.65 -1.66
C GLN A 126 -3.21 0.64 -2.33
N ALA A 127 -3.21 0.58 -3.66
CA ALA A 127 -4.01 -0.40 -4.39
C ALA A 127 -3.66 -1.84 -3.99
N GLN A 128 -2.38 -2.15 -3.78
CA GLN A 128 -1.94 -3.47 -3.30
C GLN A 128 -2.35 -3.70 -1.84
N LEU A 129 -2.13 -2.71 -0.97
CA LEU A 129 -2.49 -2.78 0.46
C LEU A 129 -3.99 -2.96 0.71
N LEU A 130 -4.85 -2.43 -0.15
CA LEU A 130 -6.30 -2.50 -0.01
C LEU A 130 -6.94 -3.60 -0.85
N SER A 131 -6.18 -4.24 -1.74
CA SER A 131 -6.67 -5.44 -2.41
C SER A 131 -6.88 -6.52 -1.36
N THR A 132 -8.13 -6.94 -1.18
CA THR A 132 -8.48 -8.17 -0.45
C THR A 132 -7.84 -9.31 -1.22
N HIS A 133 -7.01 -10.09 -0.53
CA HIS A 133 -6.36 -11.27 -1.08
C HIS A 133 -7.43 -12.36 -1.31
N ASP A 134 -8.24 -12.21 -2.37
CA ASP A 134 -8.89 -13.33 -3.06
C ASP A 134 -7.85 -14.06 -3.93
N GLN A 135 -6.67 -14.30 -3.38
CA GLN A 135 -5.75 -15.26 -3.95
C GLN A 135 -6.05 -16.58 -3.24
N PRO A 136 -6.40 -17.64 -4.00
CA PRO A 136 -6.63 -18.94 -3.40
C PRO A 136 -5.37 -19.28 -2.62
N SER A 137 -5.55 -19.53 -1.33
CA SER A 137 -4.56 -20.21 -0.50
C SER A 137 -4.01 -21.32 -1.37
N VAL A 138 -2.70 -21.33 -1.64
CA VAL A 138 -2.06 -22.36 -2.46
C VAL A 138 -2.39 -23.69 -1.79
N GLN A 139 -3.46 -24.32 -2.28
CA GLN A 139 -3.82 -25.68 -1.97
C GLN A 139 -2.69 -26.52 -2.56
N GLN A 140 -2.00 -27.21 -1.65
CA GLN A 140 -1.19 -28.39 -1.94
C GLN A 140 0.05 -28.17 -2.82
N LEU A 141 1.18 -27.99 -2.15
CA LEU A 141 2.35 -28.80 -2.47
C LEU A 141 2.56 -29.87 -1.38
N SER A 142 1.52 -30.66 -1.12
CA SER A 142 1.68 -32.00 -0.57
C SER A 142 1.16 -32.99 -1.62
N GLY A 143 2.10 -33.62 -2.33
CA GLY A 143 1.76 -34.69 -3.27
C GLY A 143 2.71 -34.82 -4.43
N LYS A 144 3.48 -35.92 -4.38
CA LYS A 144 4.07 -36.65 -5.51
C LYS A 144 5.44 -36.20 -6.01
N TRP A 145 6.45 -36.41 -5.18
CA TRP A 145 7.69 -37.03 -5.68
C TRP A 145 7.67 -38.51 -5.31
N LEU A 146 7.51 -39.36 -6.34
CA LEU A 146 7.96 -40.75 -6.51
C LEU A 146 7.01 -41.49 -7.46
N PRO A 147 7.44 -41.71 -8.71
CA PRO A 147 7.09 -42.96 -9.37
C PRO A 147 8.31 -43.53 -10.09
N GLU A 148 9.39 -43.85 -9.38
CA GLU A 148 10.49 -44.61 -9.99
C GLU A 148 11.30 -45.46 -9.00
N LEU A 149 10.66 -46.07 -8.00
CA LEU A 149 11.30 -47.13 -7.20
C LEU A 149 10.44 -48.38 -7.01
N SER A 150 9.21 -48.43 -7.55
CA SER A 150 8.37 -49.64 -7.48
C SER A 150 8.80 -50.73 -8.48
N THR A 151 9.72 -50.42 -9.41
CA THR A 151 10.18 -51.39 -10.44
C THR A 151 11.34 -52.26 -9.96
N LEU A 152 11.92 -52.02 -8.77
CA LEU A 152 13.06 -52.78 -8.25
C LEU A 152 12.72 -53.89 -7.24
N LEU A 153 11.45 -54.33 -7.19
CA LEU A 153 11.03 -55.48 -6.37
C LEU A 153 10.48 -56.67 -7.19
N GLN A 154 10.68 -56.69 -8.51
CA GLN A 154 10.29 -57.83 -9.37
C GLN A 154 11.44 -58.48 -10.16
N ALA A 155 12.69 -58.06 -9.93
CA ALA A 155 13.85 -58.70 -10.56
C ALA A 155 14.80 -59.26 -9.48
N ARG A 156 14.34 -60.29 -8.78
CA ARG A 156 15.18 -61.28 -8.09
C ARG A 156 14.35 -62.53 -7.80
N ALA A 157 14.19 -63.34 -8.85
CA ALA A 157 14.07 -64.79 -8.75
C ALA A 157 15.35 -65.38 -9.34
#